data_AF-W5SWM6-F1
#
_entry.id   AF-W5SWM6-F1
#
_cell.length_a   1.000
_cell.length_b   1.000
_cell.length_c   1.000
_cell.angle_alpha   90.00
_cell.angle_beta   90.00
_cell.angle_gamma   90.00
#
_symmetry.space_group_name_H-M   'P 1'
#
loop_
_entity.id
_entity.type
_entity.pdbx_description
1 polymer ?
#
loop_
_entity_poly.entity_id
_entity_poly.type
_entity_poly.pdbx_seq_one_letter_code
_entity_poly.pdbx_strand_id
1 'polypeptide(L)'
;MCMRLIAVIFCVFLLSANFRTGCDDYNYCHKEYSDEFKSGSISSIHLLKRYLTGLSEADILKAKKEGGHTGLESGEPDYSLTFVIVGEHRAVNIKEVIFDCVEAKPSIFHFFEPSAQLEWIKDFQMGPPDVNEKFRKLVFPMPVHNVFSMRLRRPFVERLKAQDKFKITLISTYDKEFVLETDNFIKKYDF
;
A
#
# COMPACT_ATOMS: atom_id res chain seq x y z
N MET A 1 41.31 -4.95 -27.82
CA MET A 1 40.00 -4.31 -27.55
C MET A 1 39.17 -5.26 -26.73
N CYS A 2 38.97 -4.97 -25.44
CA CYS A 2 38.18 -5.78 -24.51
C CYS A 2 36.74 -5.26 -24.52
N MET A 3 35.82 -6.05 -25.07
CA MET A 3 34.39 -5.76 -25.05
C MET A 3 33.83 -6.24 -23.70
N ARG A 4 33.61 -5.31 -22.76
CA ARG A 4 32.96 -5.60 -21.48
C ARG A 4 31.48 -5.90 -21.76
N LEU A 5 31.08 -7.16 -21.62
CA LEU A 5 29.67 -7.51 -21.44
C LEU A 5 29.19 -6.94 -20.10
N ILE A 6 28.30 -5.95 -20.17
CA ILE A 6 27.51 -5.50 -19.03
C ILE A 6 26.45 -6.58 -18.80
N ALA A 7 26.70 -7.48 -17.85
CA ALA A 7 25.70 -8.38 -17.35
C ALA A 7 24.71 -7.57 -16.48
N VAL A 8 23.55 -7.24 -17.04
CA VAL A 8 22.40 -6.76 -16.27
C VAL A 8 21.86 -7.97 -15.51
N ILE A 9 22.23 -8.10 -14.24
CA ILE A 9 21.69 -9.13 -13.35
C ILE A 9 20.28 -8.69 -12.92
N PHE A 10 19.27 -9.00 -13.73
CA PHE A 10 17.88 -9.11 -13.27
C PHE A 10 17.67 -10.55 -12.76
N CYS A 11 18.21 -10.87 -11.58
CA CYS A 11 17.84 -12.08 -10.84
C CYS A 11 16.87 -11.69 -9.73
N VAL A 12 15.61 -11.46 -10.08
CA VAL A 12 14.54 -11.41 -9.09
C VAL A 12 14.20 -12.86 -8.73
N PHE A 13 14.84 -13.35 -7.67
CA PHE A 13 14.44 -14.59 -7.01
C PHE A 13 13.14 -14.34 -6.25
N LEU A 14 11.99 -14.52 -6.93
CA LEU A 14 10.66 -14.50 -6.31
C LEU A 14 10.51 -15.74 -5.42
N LEU A 15 10.63 -15.59 -4.10
CA LEU A 15 10.13 -16.60 -3.17
C LEU A 15 8.72 -16.18 -2.76
N SER A 16 7.75 -16.87 -3.36
CA SER A 16 6.35 -16.96 -2.96
C SER A 16 5.52 -15.67 -2.94
N ALA A 17 5.33 -15.07 -4.12
CA ALA A 17 4.14 -14.26 -4.35
C ALA A 17 2.88 -15.08 -3.98
N ASN A 18 2.11 -14.63 -3.00
CA ASN A 18 0.89 -15.27 -2.54
C ASN A 18 -0.31 -14.42 -2.96
N PHE A 19 -1.32 -15.05 -3.54
CA PHE A 19 -2.55 -14.41 -3.95
C PHE A 19 -3.75 -15.19 -3.40
N ARG A 20 -4.67 -14.49 -2.73
CA ARG A 20 -5.87 -15.09 -2.12
C ARG A 20 -7.10 -14.25 -2.40
N THR A 21 -8.22 -14.92 -2.54
CA THR A 21 -9.55 -14.31 -2.59
C THR A 21 -10.48 -15.12 -1.74
N GLY A 22 -11.35 -14.45 -0.99
CA GLY A 22 -12.36 -15.11 -0.19
C GLY A 22 -13.51 -14.17 0.13
N CYS A 23 -14.64 -14.73 0.53
CA CYS A 23 -15.76 -13.98 1.07
C CYS A 23 -16.18 -14.60 2.40
N ASP A 24 -16.66 -13.76 3.31
CA ASP A 24 -17.32 -14.23 4.52
C ASP A 24 -18.83 -14.39 4.29
N ASP A 25 -19.51 -14.97 5.29
CA ASP A 25 -20.95 -15.20 5.27
C ASP A 25 -21.77 -13.89 5.35
N TYR A 26 -21.11 -12.73 5.52
CA TYR A 26 -21.73 -11.41 5.69
C TYR A 26 -21.55 -10.51 4.45
N ASN A 27 -21.37 -11.11 3.27
CA ASN A 27 -21.22 -10.41 1.99
C ASN A 27 -19.93 -9.58 1.85
N TYR A 28 -18.97 -9.69 2.78
CA TYR A 28 -17.66 -9.06 2.64
C TYR A 28 -16.71 -10.01 1.93
N CYS A 29 -16.22 -9.55 0.79
CA CYS A 29 -15.16 -10.21 0.04
C CYS A 29 -13.84 -9.48 0.23
N HIS A 30 -12.76 -10.23 0.10
CA HIS A 30 -11.41 -9.71 0.13
C HIS A 30 -10.56 -10.35 -0.97
N LYS A 31 -9.55 -9.58 -1.39
CA LYS A 31 -8.52 -9.99 -2.32
C LYS A 31 -7.18 -9.52 -1.79
N GLU A 32 -6.24 -10.43 -1.68
CA GLU A 32 -4.95 -10.22 -1.04
C GLU A 32 -3.83 -10.64 -1.97
N TYR A 33 -2.79 -9.81 -2.02
CA TYR A 33 -1.52 -10.12 -2.66
C TYR A 33 -0.40 -9.82 -1.67
N SER A 34 0.56 -10.73 -1.55
CA SER A 34 1.81 -10.49 -0.84
C SER A 34 2.99 -11.02 -1.63
N ASP A 35 4.15 -10.40 -1.47
CA ASP A 35 5.41 -10.87 -2.04
C ASP A 35 6.56 -10.57 -1.10
N GLU A 36 7.57 -11.43 -1.13
CA GLU A 36 8.79 -11.31 -0.33
C GLU A 36 10.02 -11.18 -1.23
N PHE A 37 10.85 -10.20 -0.92
CA PHE A 37 12.05 -9.85 -1.69
C PHE A 37 13.30 -10.25 -0.92
N LYS A 38 14.21 -10.96 -1.59
CA LYS A 38 15.50 -11.39 -1.00
C LYS A 38 16.53 -10.27 -0.86
N SER A 39 16.35 -9.18 -1.58
CA SER A 39 17.30 -8.09 -1.67
C SER A 39 16.57 -6.75 -1.76
N GLY A 40 17.31 -5.69 -1.42
CA GLY A 40 16.75 -4.35 -1.29
C GLY A 40 16.42 -3.98 0.15
N SER A 41 15.97 -2.74 0.34
CA SER A 41 15.63 -2.20 1.66
C SER A 41 14.16 -2.42 2.03
N ILE A 42 13.35 -2.95 1.11
CA ILE A 42 11.97 -3.40 1.32
C ILE A 42 11.97 -4.92 1.20
N SER A 43 11.64 -5.63 2.28
CA SER A 43 11.61 -7.09 2.31
C SER A 43 10.28 -7.67 1.87
N SER A 44 9.18 -6.92 1.99
CA SER A 44 7.88 -7.40 1.53
C SER A 44 6.91 -6.28 1.18
N ILE A 45 5.92 -6.64 0.38
CA ILE A 45 4.76 -5.83 0.02
C ILE A 45 3.49 -6.64 0.27
N HIS A 46 2.42 -5.98 0.70
CA HIS A 46 1.09 -6.58 0.86
C HIS A 46 -0.01 -5.61 0.41
N LEU A 47 -0.83 -6.02 -0.54
CA LEU A 47 -2.04 -5.29 -0.97
C LEU A 47 -3.28 -6.08 -0.58
N LEU A 48 -4.16 -5.44 0.16
CA LEU A 48 -5.47 -5.95 0.55
C LEU A 48 -6.55 -5.06 -0.05
N LYS A 49 -7.49 -5.66 -0.76
CA LYS A 49 -8.75 -5.06 -1.22
C LYS A 49 -9.88 -5.70 -0.42
N ARG A 50 -10.73 -4.90 0.23
CA ARG A 50 -11.98 -5.33 0.84
C ARG A 50 -13.15 -4.70 0.10
N TYR A 51 -14.20 -5.48 -0.13
CA TYR A 51 -15.36 -5.04 -0.89
C TYR A 51 -16.62 -5.82 -0.56
N LEU A 52 -17.77 -5.15 -0.63
CA LEU A 52 -19.07 -5.76 -0.45
C LEU A 52 -19.58 -6.37 -1.77
N THR A 53 -20.30 -7.49 -1.68
CA THR A 53 -20.98 -8.12 -2.82
C THR A 53 -22.46 -8.38 -2.49
N GLY A 54 -23.35 -8.43 -3.48
CA GLY A 54 -24.72 -8.89 -3.25
C GLY A 54 -25.64 -7.97 -2.43
N LEU A 55 -25.30 -6.69 -2.23
CA LEU A 55 -26.21 -5.73 -1.59
C LEU A 55 -27.35 -5.35 -2.53
N SER A 56 -28.59 -5.42 -2.03
CA SER A 56 -29.75 -4.85 -2.71
C SER A 56 -29.82 -3.34 -2.54
N GLU A 57 -30.56 -2.63 -3.40
CA GLU A 57 -30.86 -1.20 -3.21
C GLU A 57 -31.46 -0.92 -1.83
N ALA A 58 -32.26 -1.83 -1.29
CA ALA A 58 -32.87 -1.70 0.02
C ALA A 58 -31.83 -1.77 1.17
N ASP A 59 -30.82 -2.62 1.04
CA ASP A 59 -29.73 -2.73 2.02
C ASP A 59 -28.88 -1.45 2.06
N ILE A 60 -28.59 -0.89 0.88
CA ILE A 60 -27.91 0.39 0.73
C ILE A 60 -28.74 1.53 1.34
N LEU A 61 -30.05 1.56 1.07
CA LEU A 61 -30.93 2.60 1.60
C LEU A 61 -31.10 2.51 3.12
N LYS A 62 -31.13 1.29 3.67
CA LYS A 62 -31.20 1.03 5.11
C LYS A 62 -29.92 1.50 5.82
N ALA A 63 -28.74 1.15 5.28
CA ALA A 63 -27.46 1.62 5.80
C ALA A 63 -27.34 3.16 5.80
N LYS A 64 -27.92 3.82 4.78
CA LYS A 64 -28.01 5.30 4.70
C LYS A 64 -28.97 5.87 5.75
N LYS A 65 -30.12 5.24 6.00
CA LYS A 65 -31.15 5.72 6.96
C LYS A 65 -30.78 5.53 8.42
N GLU A 66 -30.06 4.47 8.76
CA GLU A 66 -29.64 4.18 10.13
C GLU A 66 -28.47 5.07 10.60
N GLY A 67 -28.08 6.07 9.80
CA GLY A 67 -27.17 7.15 10.20
C GLY A 67 -25.70 6.74 10.35
N GLY A 68 -25.35 5.51 9.97
CA GLY A 68 -24.01 4.96 10.20
C GLY A 68 -23.03 5.15 9.05
N HIS A 69 -23.43 4.95 7.79
CA HIS A 69 -22.47 4.72 6.69
C HIS A 69 -22.88 5.46 5.40
N THR A 70 -22.65 6.77 5.32
CA THR A 70 -22.60 7.47 4.03
C THR A 70 -21.40 7.05 3.18
N GLY A 71 -20.37 6.45 3.80
CA GLY A 71 -19.15 5.99 3.15
C GLY A 71 -19.19 4.66 2.40
N LEU A 72 -20.32 3.93 2.46
CA LEU A 72 -20.43 2.59 1.89
C LEU A 72 -20.33 2.58 0.36
N GLU A 73 -20.69 3.68 -0.31
CA GLU A 73 -20.58 3.81 -1.78
C GLU A 73 -19.32 4.59 -2.22
N SER A 74 -18.83 5.50 -1.38
CA SER A 74 -17.78 6.46 -1.76
C SER A 74 -16.37 5.97 -1.42
N GLY A 75 -16.23 5.13 -0.39
CA GLY A 75 -14.96 4.57 0.07
C GLY A 75 -14.68 3.14 -0.42
N GLU A 76 -15.71 2.43 -0.87
CA GLU A 76 -15.59 1.05 -1.35
C GLU A 76 -15.12 1.00 -2.82
N PRO A 77 -14.27 0.02 -3.19
CA PRO A 77 -13.60 -0.93 -2.32
C PRO A 77 -12.43 -0.30 -1.55
N ASP A 78 -12.23 -0.73 -0.30
CA ASP A 78 -11.12 -0.29 0.56
C ASP A 78 -9.82 -1.02 0.18
N TYR A 79 -8.81 -0.24 -0.20
CA TYR A 79 -7.48 -0.76 -0.51
C TYR A 79 -6.46 -0.34 0.56
N SER A 80 -5.73 -1.33 1.10
CA SER A 80 -4.60 -1.12 2.01
C SER A 80 -3.34 -1.68 1.40
N LEU A 81 -2.32 -0.82 1.25
CA LEU A 81 -1.00 -1.20 0.76
C LEU A 81 0.02 -1.08 1.89
N THR A 82 0.78 -2.14 2.14
CA THR A 82 1.73 -2.23 3.24
C THR A 82 3.10 -2.67 2.75
N PHE A 83 4.15 -2.11 3.34
CA PHE A 83 5.55 -2.42 3.07
C PHE A 83 6.27 -2.75 4.37
N VAL A 84 7.21 -3.69 4.31
CA VAL A 84 8.15 -3.94 5.40
C VAL A 84 9.53 -3.47 4.96
N ILE A 85 10.05 -2.47 5.65
CA ILE A 85 11.39 -1.92 5.48
C ILE A 85 12.33 -2.60 6.46
N VAL A 86 13.49 -3.05 5.98
CA VAL A 86 14.49 -3.81 6.74
C VAL A 86 15.88 -3.19 6.64
N GLY A 87 16.78 -3.62 7.53
CA GLY A 87 18.18 -3.17 7.56
C GLY A 87 18.42 -1.86 8.32
N GLU A 88 17.37 -1.12 8.66
CA GLU A 88 17.49 0.09 9.46
C GLU A 88 17.60 -0.23 10.94
N HIS A 89 18.56 0.38 11.62
CA HIS A 89 18.74 0.28 13.08
C HIS A 89 17.92 1.33 13.85
N ARG A 90 16.90 1.92 13.23
CA ARG A 90 16.07 2.98 13.81
C ARG A 90 14.64 2.88 13.29
N ALA A 91 13.72 3.57 13.95
CA ALA A 91 12.37 3.75 13.44
C ALA A 91 12.39 4.60 12.16
N VAL A 92 11.69 4.15 11.13
CA VAL A 92 11.60 4.79 9.82
C VAL A 92 10.22 5.43 9.68
N ASN A 93 10.17 6.74 9.79
CA ASN A 93 8.99 7.51 9.43
C ASN A 93 9.14 8.01 7.99
N ILE A 94 8.08 7.86 7.21
CA ILE A 94 8.00 8.30 5.81
C ILE A 94 7.36 9.69 5.77
N LYS A 95 8.01 10.64 5.08
CA LYS A 95 7.49 12.00 4.85
C LYS A 95 6.91 12.18 3.47
N GLU A 96 7.32 11.35 2.52
CA GLU A 96 6.90 11.47 1.13
C GLU A 96 6.88 10.09 0.46
N VAL A 97 5.94 9.91 -0.45
CA VAL A 97 5.74 8.70 -1.24
C VAL A 97 5.59 9.11 -2.69
N ILE A 98 6.44 8.58 -3.55
CA ILE A 98 6.42 8.83 -4.99
C ILE A 98 6.06 7.55 -5.71
N PHE A 99 5.05 7.62 -6.58
CA PHE A 99 4.72 6.57 -7.54
C PHE A 99 5.27 6.99 -8.90
N ASP A 100 6.40 6.40 -9.31
CA ASP A 100 7.16 6.88 -10.48
C ASP A 100 6.36 6.85 -11.80
N CYS A 101 5.31 6.05 -11.90
CA CYS A 101 4.51 5.89 -13.12
C CYS A 101 3.19 6.68 -13.12
N VAL A 102 2.78 7.26 -11.99
CA VAL A 102 1.47 7.94 -11.85
C VAL A 102 1.58 9.10 -10.87
N GLU A 103 1.20 10.31 -11.30
CA GLU A 103 1.07 11.44 -10.38
C GLU A 103 0.01 11.13 -9.31
N ALA A 104 0.40 11.27 -8.05
CA ALA A 104 -0.40 10.89 -6.89
C ALA A 104 -0.38 12.00 -5.84
N LYS A 105 -1.55 12.34 -5.31
CA LYS A 105 -1.72 13.33 -4.26
C LYS A 105 -1.98 12.66 -2.91
N PRO A 106 -1.11 12.87 -1.91
CA PRO A 106 -1.33 12.33 -0.58
C PRO A 106 -2.43 13.10 0.16
N SER A 107 -3.14 12.39 1.02
CA SER A 107 -3.82 12.93 2.19
C SER A 107 -3.04 12.49 3.45
N ILE A 108 -2.62 13.43 4.29
CA ILE A 108 -1.79 13.16 5.46
C ILE A 108 -2.62 13.38 6.72
N PHE A 109 -3.05 12.30 7.34
CA PHE A 109 -3.82 12.33 8.59
C PHE A 109 -3.83 10.94 9.24
N HIS A 110 -4.22 10.87 10.52
CA HIS A 110 -4.44 9.58 11.18
C HIS A 110 -5.80 8.99 10.79
N PHE A 111 -5.77 7.76 10.28
CA PHE A 111 -6.96 7.05 9.82
C PHE A 111 -7.54 6.23 10.98
N PHE A 112 -8.63 6.71 11.60
CA PHE A 112 -9.27 6.13 12.78
C PHE A 112 -10.67 5.58 12.48
N GLU A 113 -11.40 6.21 11.56
CA GLU A 113 -12.78 5.85 11.21
C GLU A 113 -12.87 5.53 9.72
N PRO A 114 -12.69 4.26 9.32
CA PRO A 114 -12.59 3.88 7.92
C PRO A 114 -13.80 4.30 7.08
N SER A 115 -15.02 4.12 7.58
CA SER A 115 -16.23 4.44 6.82
C SER A 115 -16.40 5.94 6.55
N ALA A 116 -16.02 6.83 7.46
CA ALA A 116 -16.19 8.27 7.27
C ALA A 116 -15.01 8.93 6.53
N GLN A 117 -13.79 8.42 6.76
CA GLN A 117 -12.57 9.12 6.34
C GLN A 117 -12.05 8.69 4.95
N LEU A 118 -12.55 7.58 4.38
CA LEU A 118 -12.17 7.16 3.01
C LEU A 118 -12.48 8.23 1.96
N GLU A 119 -13.55 9.00 2.16
CA GLU A 119 -13.94 10.11 1.27
C GLU A 119 -12.91 11.25 1.23
N TRP A 120 -12.18 11.46 2.33
CA TRP A 120 -11.20 12.55 2.46
C TRP A 120 -9.85 12.20 1.83
N ILE A 121 -9.69 10.95 1.41
CA ILE A 121 -8.50 10.49 0.70
C ILE A 121 -8.55 11.07 -0.72
N LYS A 122 -7.45 11.71 -1.13
CA LYS A 122 -7.26 12.12 -2.53
C LYS A 122 -6.93 10.87 -3.35
N ASP A 123 -5.66 10.57 -3.56
CA ASP A 123 -5.24 9.35 -4.24
C ASP A 123 -4.86 8.26 -3.26
N PHE A 124 -4.13 8.64 -2.21
CA PHE A 124 -3.77 7.76 -1.11
C PHE A 124 -3.68 8.52 0.21
N GLN A 125 -3.79 7.79 1.33
CA GLN A 125 -3.60 8.32 2.67
C GLN A 125 -2.38 7.69 3.32
N MET A 126 -1.60 8.53 4.00
CA MET A 126 -0.51 8.10 4.89
C MET A 126 -0.62 8.81 6.23
N GLY A 127 -0.02 8.20 7.26
CA GLY A 127 0.07 8.82 8.58
C GLY A 127 0.99 10.05 8.57
N PRO A 128 0.87 10.94 9.57
CA PRO A 128 1.80 12.06 9.73
C PRO A 128 3.26 11.59 9.93
N PRO A 129 4.25 12.32 9.39
CA PRO A 129 5.66 11.93 9.45
C PRO A 129 6.32 12.12 10.82
N ASP A 130 5.72 12.92 11.68
CA ASP A 130 6.17 13.30 13.01
C ASP A 130 5.66 12.35 14.11
N VAL A 131 4.97 11.27 13.75
CA VAL A 131 4.52 10.27 14.72
C VAL A 131 5.72 9.66 15.44
N ASN A 132 5.64 9.46 16.76
CA ASN A 132 6.67 8.77 17.54
C ASN A 132 8.07 9.44 17.46
N GLU A 133 8.15 10.78 17.44
CA GLU A 133 9.43 11.51 17.33
C GLU A 133 10.53 11.05 18.29
N LYS A 134 10.13 10.63 19.50
CA LYS A 134 11.06 10.11 20.52
C LYS A 134 11.86 8.90 20.02
N PHE A 135 11.26 8.03 19.22
CA PHE A 135 11.90 6.83 18.68
C PHE A 135 12.80 7.14 17.48
N ARG A 136 12.64 8.28 16.79
CA ARG A 136 13.49 8.67 15.66
C ARG A 136 14.96 8.87 16.05
N LYS A 137 15.21 9.25 17.30
CA LYS A 137 16.55 9.49 17.85
C LYS A 137 17.21 8.24 18.41
N LEU A 138 16.46 7.14 18.56
CA LEU A 138 16.98 5.90 19.12
C LEU A 138 17.60 5.06 18.00
N VAL A 139 18.84 4.62 18.26
CA VAL A 139 19.53 3.64 17.43
C VAL A 139 19.58 2.33 18.19
N PHE A 140 18.97 1.31 17.62
CA PHE A 140 18.90 -0.02 18.19
C PHE A 140 20.15 -0.84 17.79
N PRO A 141 20.64 -1.71 18.68
CA PRO A 141 21.79 -2.57 18.39
C PRO A 141 21.47 -3.64 17.33
N MET A 142 20.19 -3.88 17.05
CA MET A 142 19.69 -4.81 16.05
C MET A 142 18.82 -4.07 15.02
N PRO A 143 18.77 -4.55 13.76
CA PRO A 143 17.85 -4.01 12.77
C PRO A 143 16.39 -4.09 13.23
N VAL A 144 15.62 -3.06 12.90
CA VAL A 144 14.20 -2.92 13.23
C VAL A 144 13.38 -3.19 11.97
N HIS A 145 12.32 -3.99 12.10
CA HIS A 145 11.33 -4.16 11.06
C HIS A 145 10.37 -2.98 11.09
N ASN A 146 10.41 -2.16 10.05
CA ASN A 146 9.59 -0.97 9.95
C ASN A 146 8.42 -1.23 9.02
N VAL A 147 7.20 -1.21 9.56
CA VAL A 147 5.98 -1.44 8.79
C VAL A 147 5.38 -0.09 8.41
N PHE A 148 5.21 0.13 7.11
CA PHE A 148 4.55 1.32 6.58
C PHE A 148 3.29 0.91 5.83
N SER A 149 2.15 1.48 6.21
CA SER A 149 0.85 1.19 5.60
C SER A 149 0.19 2.48 5.11
N MET A 150 -0.48 2.37 3.97
CA MET A 150 -1.25 3.46 3.36
C MET A 150 -2.58 2.92 2.85
N ARG A 151 -3.57 3.81 2.74
CA ARG A 151 -4.85 3.52 2.07
C ARG A 151 -4.85 4.10 0.67
N LEU A 152 -5.41 3.38 -0.30
CA LEU A 152 -5.52 3.84 -1.68
C LEU A 152 -6.98 4.04 -2.06
N ARG A 153 -7.30 5.09 -2.83
CA ARG A 153 -8.62 5.21 -3.45
C ARG A 153 -8.70 4.43 -4.74
N ARG A 154 -9.89 3.90 -5.02
CA ARG A 154 -10.20 3.17 -6.27
C ARG A 154 -9.72 3.89 -7.54
N PRO A 155 -10.03 5.19 -7.80
CA PRO A 155 -9.57 5.84 -9.02
C PRO A 155 -8.05 5.88 -9.16
N PHE A 156 -7.31 5.89 -8.04
CA PHE A 156 -5.86 5.82 -8.08
C PHE A 156 -5.36 4.40 -8.38
N VAL A 157 -5.98 3.38 -7.79
CA VAL A 157 -5.66 1.97 -8.10
C VAL A 157 -5.87 1.68 -9.59
N GLU A 158 -6.93 2.18 -10.21
CA GLU A 158 -7.15 2.01 -11.67
C GLU A 158 -6.04 2.67 -12.50
N ARG A 159 -5.54 3.86 -12.09
CA ARG A 159 -4.40 4.50 -12.77
C ARG A 159 -3.11 3.71 -12.59
N LEU A 160 -2.88 3.13 -11.41
CA LEU A 160 -1.75 2.23 -11.16
C LEU A 160 -1.86 0.95 -11.99
N LYS A 161 -3.06 0.37 -12.10
CA LYS A 161 -3.36 -0.84 -12.88
C LYS A 161 -3.10 -0.67 -14.38
N ALA A 162 -3.24 0.55 -14.90
CA ALA A 162 -2.95 0.85 -16.31
C ALA A 162 -1.45 0.80 -16.67
N GLN A 163 -0.56 0.81 -15.67
CA GLN A 163 0.89 0.79 -15.88
C GLN A 163 1.42 -0.62 -16.13
N ASP A 164 2.56 -0.76 -16.80
CA ASP A 164 3.19 -2.08 -17.00
C ASP A 164 4.02 -2.54 -15.78
N LYS A 165 4.55 -1.59 -15.02
CA LYS A 165 5.35 -1.84 -13.82
C LYS A 165 4.75 -1.14 -12.62
N PHE A 166 5.02 -1.69 -11.44
CA PHE A 166 4.79 -1.02 -10.18
C PHE A 166 6.14 -0.55 -9.64
N LYS A 167 6.31 0.78 -9.55
CA LYS A 167 7.50 1.39 -8.95
C LYS A 167 7.08 2.45 -7.93
N ILE A 168 7.65 2.35 -6.74
CA ILE A 168 7.38 3.25 -5.64
C ILE A 168 8.68 3.61 -4.92
N THR A 169 8.77 4.86 -4.49
CA THR A 169 9.85 5.38 -3.65
C THR A 169 9.27 5.93 -2.37
N LEU A 170 9.67 5.37 -1.23
CA LEU A 170 9.33 5.87 0.10
C LEU A 170 10.49 6.72 0.61
N ILE A 171 10.24 7.98 0.95
CA ILE A 171 11.27 8.91 1.42
C ILE A 171 11.08 9.12 2.91
N SER A 172 12.10 8.75 3.67
CA SER A 172 12.09 8.93 5.13
C SER A 172 12.25 10.39 5.55
N THR A 173 11.91 10.66 6.80
CA THR A 173 12.11 11.96 7.45
C THR A 173 13.58 12.41 7.58
N TYR A 174 14.53 11.54 7.27
CA TYR A 174 15.97 11.82 7.22
C TYR A 174 16.54 11.65 5.80
N ASP A 175 15.68 11.81 4.78
CA ASP A 175 16.04 11.88 3.36
C ASP A 175 16.63 10.61 2.76
N LYS A 176 16.54 9.48 3.47
CA LYS A 176 16.83 8.17 2.89
C LYS A 176 15.66 7.66 2.07
N GLU A 177 15.96 7.18 0.87
CA GLU A 177 15.02 6.58 -0.07
C GLU A 177 14.96 5.06 0.07
N PHE A 178 13.76 4.51 -0.04
CA PHE A 178 13.47 3.08 -0.09
C PHE A 178 12.68 2.82 -1.37
N VAL A 179 13.32 2.18 -2.35
CA VAL A 179 12.77 1.99 -3.69
C VAL A 179 12.36 0.53 -3.87
N LEU A 180 11.17 0.31 -4.41
CA LEU A 180 10.71 -0.98 -4.90
C LEU A 180 10.26 -0.85 -6.35
N GLU A 181 10.80 -1.71 -7.22
CA GLU A 181 10.35 -1.89 -8.59
C GLU A 181 10.03 -3.37 -8.82
N THR A 182 8.83 -3.66 -9.32
CA THR A 182 8.37 -5.01 -9.64
C THR A 182 7.37 -4.98 -10.80
N ASP A 183 7.06 -6.17 -11.33
CA ASP A 183 5.95 -6.34 -12.27
C ASP A 183 4.66 -5.83 -11.65
N ASN A 184 3.77 -5.24 -12.45
CA ASN A 184 2.55 -4.69 -11.92
C ASN A 184 1.55 -5.78 -11.48
N PHE A 185 1.61 -6.17 -10.22
CA PHE A 185 0.72 -7.16 -9.62
C PHE A 185 -0.74 -6.68 -9.56
N ILE A 186 -0.99 -5.36 -9.47
CA ILE A 186 -2.34 -4.78 -9.50
C ILE A 186 -3.00 -5.11 -10.84
N LYS A 187 -2.24 -4.96 -11.95
CA LYS A 187 -2.65 -5.35 -13.31
C LYS A 187 -2.75 -6.87 -13.45
N LYS A 188 -1.70 -7.61 -13.08
CA LYS A 188 -1.59 -9.06 -13.24
C LYS A 188 -2.72 -9.82 -12.56
N TYR A 189 -3.11 -9.40 -11.36
CA TYR A 189 -4.13 -10.06 -10.57
C TYR A 189 -5.49 -9.37 -10.66
N ASP A 190 -5.66 -8.32 -11.44
CA ASP A 190 -6.94 -7.61 -11.64
C ASP A 190 -7.55 -7.05 -10.33
N PHE A 191 -6.75 -6.32 -9.56
CA PHE A 191 -7.21 -5.63 -8.34
C PHE A 191 -8.22 -4.52 -8.64
#